data_AF-A0AA39KJY8-F1
#
_entry.id   AF-A0AA39KJY8-F1
#
_cell.length_a   1.000
_cell.length_b   1.000
_cell.length_c   1.000
_cell.angle_alpha   90.00
_cell.angle_beta   90.00
_cell.angle_gamma   90.00
#
_symmetry.space_group_name_H-M   'P 1'
#
loop_
_entity.id
_entity.type
_entity.pdbx_description
1 polymer ?
#
loop_
_entity_poly.entity_id
_entity_poly.type
_entity_poly.pdbx_seq_one_letter_code
_entity_poly.pdbx_strand_id
1 'polypeptide(L)'
;MVESRVKIMSSNIPDSSWRDKEFNEKEQIIATEIKSKKKKRWFEFETKPVWWNIIVLTTLHIFSLYSIVTFPYLNHKILFLWTLIVAAFSGIGVTAGVHRFWTHRTYKAKFPLQIILAILYATAGMNSIRDWVRDHRIHHKYTETNADPHNSNRGFWFAHVGWLMMKKNSDVHKYGGKIDMNDIHNDPVVCFFDKHFKLLKILFCYVIPVVIPVYLFKQDLMMSIVSQIFIRYPMVLNGTWAVNSFAHMFGDRPYDSNIRPSQNLGVSLMSMGEGWHNYHHVFPWDYKASEFGNIITNPTTIFINFFAKIGWAYDLKEASKECIIRTIENRAYLLYVASGIGITAGAHRLWSHRAYKAKLPLKIILLIFNTLAFQNSIYEWSRDHRVHHKYSETDADPHNANRGFFFSHVGWLLCKKHPDVKQKGAGIDMSDLLDDPIVAFQHKYYMILMPLICFILPAIPPVYFWNETYLNAYFVPVLFRYVWVLHMTWLVNSAAHFFGGKPYDKYINPAENKLVAIGALGEGWHNYHHVFPWDYKAAELGDYRFNYTTAFIDFFSRIGWAYDLKTVSSDMMKQRVQRTGDGTHNVWGWGDKDQTNDEREDAIIINNHAKSQ
;
A
#
# COMPACT_ATOMS: atom_id res chain seq x y z
N MET A 1 -12.81 11.25 -47.83
CA MET A 1 -12.20 11.80 -46.61
C MET A 1 -13.09 11.42 -45.44
N VAL A 2 -12.69 10.44 -44.62
CA VAL A 2 -13.16 10.11 -43.25
C VAL A 2 -12.76 8.66 -42.87
N GLU A 3 -12.34 7.81 -43.81
CA GLU A 3 -11.89 6.43 -43.50
C GLU A 3 -10.37 6.24 -43.30
N SER A 4 -9.54 7.29 -43.36
CA SER A 4 -8.07 7.18 -43.23
C SER A 4 -7.48 7.64 -41.89
N ARG A 5 -8.29 7.82 -40.82
CA ARG A 5 -7.82 8.32 -39.51
C ARG A 5 -8.16 7.46 -38.29
N VAL A 6 -8.48 6.18 -38.46
CA VAL A 6 -8.72 5.25 -37.33
C VAL A 6 -7.70 4.09 -37.27
N LYS A 7 -6.67 4.09 -38.14
CA LYS A 7 -5.65 3.02 -38.18
C LYS A 7 -4.26 3.40 -37.66
N ILE A 8 -4.15 4.51 -36.91
CA ILE A 8 -2.89 4.97 -36.30
C ILE A 8 -3.18 5.42 -34.86
N MET A 9 -3.62 4.50 -34.00
CA MET A 9 -3.64 4.75 -32.54
C MET A 9 -3.70 3.49 -31.67
N SER A 10 -3.38 2.31 -32.21
CA SER A 10 -3.42 1.05 -31.44
C SER A 10 -2.19 0.15 -31.61
N SER A 11 -1.05 0.66 -32.11
CA SER A 11 0.12 -0.19 -32.41
C SER A 11 1.44 0.21 -31.75
N ASN A 12 1.46 1.10 -30.75
CA ASN A 12 2.69 1.47 -30.05
C ASN A 12 2.51 1.52 -28.51
N ILE A 13 1.92 0.49 -27.92
CA ILE A 13 2.19 0.17 -26.52
C ILE A 13 3.37 -0.80 -26.57
N PRO A 14 4.57 -0.45 -26.05
CA PRO A 14 5.65 -1.41 -25.95
C PRO A 14 5.16 -2.54 -25.05
N ASP A 15 5.09 -3.74 -25.61
CA ASP A 15 4.85 -4.95 -24.86
C ASP A 15 5.98 -5.08 -23.81
N SER A 16 5.61 -4.98 -22.53
CA SER A 16 6.57 -5.10 -21.42
C SER A 16 7.14 -6.52 -21.29
N SER A 17 6.63 -7.49 -22.06
CA SER A 17 7.05 -8.88 -22.01
C SER A 17 8.48 -9.14 -22.48
N TRP A 18 9.12 -8.25 -23.26
CA TRP A 18 10.49 -8.46 -23.73
C TRP A 18 11.56 -8.17 -22.67
N ARG A 19 11.24 -7.39 -21.62
CA ARG A 19 12.19 -7.12 -20.52
C ARG A 19 12.28 -8.28 -19.53
N ASP A 20 11.25 -9.11 -19.46
CA ASP A 20 11.05 -10.00 -18.31
C ASP A 20 11.52 -11.44 -18.50
N LYS A 21 11.81 -11.91 -19.72
CA LYS A 21 12.21 -13.32 -19.96
C LYS A 21 13.69 -13.52 -20.22
N GLU A 22 14.28 -12.86 -21.21
CA GLU A 22 15.70 -13.08 -21.56
C GLU A 22 16.70 -12.37 -20.60
N PHE A 23 16.27 -11.29 -19.95
CA PHE A 23 17.07 -10.53 -18.99
C PHE A 23 17.08 -11.20 -17.60
N ASN A 24 15.95 -11.77 -17.17
CA ASN A 24 15.80 -12.44 -15.88
C ASN A 24 16.54 -13.78 -15.80
N GLU A 25 16.51 -14.61 -16.85
CA GLU A 25 17.17 -15.93 -16.78
C GLU A 25 18.69 -15.81 -16.67
N LYS A 26 19.32 -14.91 -17.45
CA LYS A 26 20.78 -14.71 -17.36
C LYS A 26 21.21 -14.07 -16.05
N GLU A 27 20.45 -13.12 -15.49
CA GLU A 27 20.76 -12.51 -14.19
C GLU A 27 20.44 -13.46 -13.02
N GLN A 28 19.38 -14.28 -13.10
CA GLN A 28 19.11 -15.33 -12.12
C GLN A 28 20.14 -16.45 -12.15
N ILE A 29 20.61 -16.88 -13.33
CA ILE A 29 21.66 -17.90 -13.44
C ILE A 29 22.96 -17.37 -12.80
N ILE A 30 23.32 -16.11 -13.05
CA ILE A 30 24.49 -15.47 -12.42
C ILE A 30 24.28 -15.33 -10.90
N ALA A 31 23.11 -14.91 -10.43
CA ALA A 31 22.80 -14.80 -9.00
C ALA A 31 22.75 -16.17 -8.30
N THR A 32 22.39 -17.24 -9.01
CA THR A 32 22.31 -18.61 -8.50
C THR A 32 23.70 -19.26 -8.47
N GLU A 33 24.56 -19.05 -9.47
CA GLU A 33 25.96 -19.48 -9.44
C GLU A 33 26.76 -18.82 -8.29
N ILE A 34 26.41 -17.58 -7.91
CA ILE A 34 27.08 -16.84 -6.83
C ILE A 34 26.74 -17.41 -5.43
N LYS A 35 25.63 -18.15 -5.26
CA LYS A 35 25.19 -18.71 -3.97
C LYS A 35 25.95 -19.96 -3.51
N SER A 36 26.86 -20.54 -4.31
CA SER A 36 27.44 -21.87 -4.03
C SER A 36 28.83 -21.90 -3.34
N LYS A 37 29.23 -20.86 -2.59
CA LYS A 37 30.51 -20.91 -1.83
C LYS A 37 30.29 -21.43 -0.40
N LYS A 38 31.04 -22.46 -0.01
CA LYS A 38 31.12 -23.05 1.35
C LYS A 38 31.07 -21.95 2.43
N LYS A 39 30.22 -22.12 3.46
CA LYS A 39 30.22 -21.28 4.66
C LYS A 39 31.63 -21.26 5.27
N LYS A 40 32.27 -20.09 5.26
CA LYS A 40 33.57 -19.85 5.91
C LYS A 40 33.43 -19.97 7.43
N ARG A 41 34.53 -20.27 8.12
CA ARG A 41 34.57 -20.31 9.60
C ARG A 41 34.36 -18.90 10.16
N TRP A 42 33.90 -18.77 11.40
CA TRP A 42 33.55 -17.49 12.03
C TRP A 42 34.72 -16.48 12.14
N PHE A 43 35.97 -16.94 12.05
CA PHE A 43 37.19 -16.11 12.06
C PHE A 43 37.79 -15.87 10.67
N GLU A 44 37.24 -16.47 9.61
CA GLU A 44 37.73 -16.31 8.24
C GLU A 44 37.01 -15.17 7.54
N PHE A 45 37.71 -14.05 7.35
CA PHE A 45 37.19 -12.91 6.61
C PHE A 45 36.94 -13.26 5.14
N GLU A 46 35.82 -12.79 4.58
CA GLU A 46 35.50 -13.02 3.17
C GLU A 46 36.51 -12.36 2.22
N THR A 47 36.95 -11.14 2.58
CA THR A 47 37.96 -10.35 1.88
C THR A 47 39.02 -9.83 2.86
N LYS A 48 40.15 -9.34 2.35
CA LYS A 48 41.27 -8.90 3.21
C LYS A 48 40.91 -7.63 4.01
N PRO A 49 41.22 -7.55 5.31
CA PRO A 49 41.02 -6.33 6.10
C PRO A 49 41.97 -5.20 5.66
N VAL A 50 41.54 -3.96 5.85
CA VAL A 50 42.32 -2.74 5.61
C VAL A 50 42.61 -2.10 6.97
N TRP A 51 43.73 -2.49 7.59
CA TRP A 51 44.08 -2.13 8.97
C TRP A 51 44.08 -0.63 9.25
N TRP A 52 44.53 0.19 8.30
CA TRP A 52 44.47 1.65 8.45
C TRP A 52 43.04 2.16 8.67
N ASN A 53 42.09 1.67 7.87
CA ASN A 53 40.68 2.06 8.00
C ASN A 53 40.09 1.57 9.32
N ILE A 54 40.45 0.34 9.73
CA ILE A 54 40.03 -0.23 11.02
C ILE A 54 40.50 0.66 12.17
N ILE A 55 41.79 1.00 12.23
CA ILE A 55 42.35 1.84 13.29
C ILE A 55 41.67 3.21 13.30
N VAL A 56 41.63 3.91 12.17
CA VAL A 56 41.07 5.27 12.09
C VAL A 56 39.59 5.29 12.48
N LEU A 57 38.78 4.37 11.95
CA LEU A 57 37.35 4.30 12.28
C LEU A 57 37.14 3.91 13.75
N THR A 58 37.92 2.97 14.28
CA THR A 58 37.80 2.54 15.68
C THR A 58 38.15 3.69 16.63
N THR A 59 39.28 4.35 16.41
CA THR A 59 39.72 5.51 17.19
C THR A 59 38.71 6.66 17.11
N LEU A 60 38.19 6.96 15.92
CA LEU A 60 37.15 7.98 15.73
C LEU A 60 35.92 7.69 16.59
N HIS A 61 35.42 6.45 16.60
CA HIS A 61 34.21 6.08 17.34
C HIS A 61 34.44 6.00 18.85
N ILE A 62 35.64 5.61 19.32
CA ILE A 62 36.00 5.68 20.74
C ILE A 62 35.95 7.12 21.25
N PHE A 63 36.61 8.04 20.55
CA PHE A 63 36.56 9.46 20.90
C PHE A 63 35.16 10.04 20.74
N SER A 64 34.39 9.58 19.75
CA SER A 64 33.00 9.98 19.56
C SER A 64 32.13 9.60 20.74
N LEU A 65 32.21 8.35 21.20
CA LEU A 65 31.43 7.87 22.35
C LEU A 65 31.78 8.67 23.61
N TYR A 66 33.08 8.86 23.86
CA TYR A 66 33.53 9.70 24.98
C TYR A 66 32.99 11.13 24.87
N SER A 67 33.10 11.74 23.69
CA SER A 67 32.65 13.10 23.43
C SER A 67 31.14 13.24 23.60
N ILE A 68 30.34 12.32 23.07
CA ILE A 68 28.88 12.36 23.17
C ILE A 68 28.43 12.32 24.63
N VAL A 69 29.09 11.53 25.48
CA VAL A 69 28.74 11.41 26.89
C VAL A 69 29.23 12.59 27.72
N THR A 70 30.42 13.12 27.43
CA THR A 70 31.09 14.12 28.28
C THR A 70 30.90 15.57 27.83
N PHE A 71 30.37 15.81 26.63
CA PHE A 71 30.17 17.17 26.12
C PHE A 71 29.15 17.94 26.97
N PRO A 72 29.47 19.15 27.48
CA PRO A 72 28.55 19.92 28.32
C PRO A 72 27.54 20.68 27.46
N TYR A 73 26.53 19.97 26.94
CA TYR A 73 25.52 20.47 26.01
C TYR A 73 24.81 21.75 26.50
N LEU A 74 24.51 21.85 27.79
CA LEU A 74 23.83 23.00 28.37
C LEU A 74 24.70 24.26 28.44
N ASN A 75 26.03 24.09 28.54
CA ASN A 75 26.98 25.22 28.56
C ASN A 75 27.32 25.68 27.13
N HIS A 76 27.25 24.77 26.15
CA HIS A 76 27.60 25.04 24.75
C HIS A 76 26.39 24.91 23.80
N LYS A 77 25.25 25.50 24.17
CA LYS A 77 23.99 25.40 23.39
C LYS A 77 24.15 25.86 21.94
N ILE A 78 24.88 26.96 21.71
CA ILE A 78 25.13 27.49 20.36
C ILE A 78 25.91 26.48 19.52
N LEU A 79 26.92 25.85 20.11
CA LEU A 79 27.76 24.88 19.42
C LEU A 79 27.02 23.56 19.15
N PHE A 80 26.14 23.15 20.08
CA PHE A 80 25.25 22.02 19.87
C PHE A 80 24.25 22.31 18.73
N LEU A 81 23.62 23.49 18.71
CA LEU A 81 22.74 23.89 17.62
C LEU A 81 23.50 23.94 16.27
N TRP A 82 24.70 24.50 16.25
CA TRP A 82 25.56 24.51 15.07
C TRP A 82 25.89 23.10 14.59
N THR A 83 26.17 22.17 15.51
CA THR A 83 26.38 20.75 15.21
C THR A 83 25.18 20.14 14.48
N LEU A 84 23.96 20.41 14.96
CA LEU A 84 22.73 19.91 14.32
C LEU A 84 22.53 20.54 12.93
N ILE A 85 22.79 21.85 12.77
CA ILE A 85 22.66 22.55 11.50
C ILE A 85 23.63 21.99 10.46
N VAL A 86 24.92 21.86 10.79
CA VAL A 86 25.91 21.33 9.85
C VAL A 86 25.63 19.86 9.55
N ALA A 87 25.16 19.07 10.53
CA ALA A 87 24.74 17.71 10.27
C ALA A 87 23.55 17.62 9.29
N ALA A 88 22.55 18.49 9.44
CA ALA A 88 21.42 18.56 8.52
C ALA A 88 21.85 18.98 7.10
N PHE A 89 22.77 19.95 6.99
CA PHE A 89 23.38 20.34 5.72
C PHE A 89 24.14 19.19 5.06
N SER A 90 24.97 18.47 5.82
CA SER A 90 25.65 17.28 5.33
C SER A 90 24.66 16.21 4.88
N GLY A 91 23.59 15.97 5.65
CA GLY A 91 22.53 15.04 5.28
C GLY A 91 21.87 15.40 3.95
N ILE A 92 21.45 16.66 3.76
CA ILE A 92 20.88 17.15 2.49
C ILE A 92 21.86 16.97 1.32
N GLY A 93 23.15 17.21 1.53
CA GLY A 93 24.17 16.98 0.50
C GLY A 93 24.24 15.51 0.05
N VAL A 94 24.06 14.58 1.00
CA VAL A 94 23.99 13.15 0.70
C VAL A 94 22.68 12.81 -0.01
N THR A 95 21.54 13.21 0.57
CA THR A 95 20.20 12.77 0.15
C THR A 95 19.72 13.50 -1.11
N ALA A 96 19.60 14.83 -1.08
CA ALA A 96 19.15 15.61 -2.24
C ALA A 96 20.21 15.63 -3.35
N GLY A 97 21.49 15.61 -2.98
CA GLY A 97 22.63 15.69 -3.90
C GLY A 97 23.05 14.33 -4.45
N VAL A 98 24.02 13.69 -3.82
CA VAL A 98 24.68 12.50 -4.40
C VAL A 98 23.72 11.34 -4.65
N HIS A 99 22.71 11.18 -3.80
CA HIS A 99 21.72 10.11 -3.91
C HIS A 99 20.64 10.41 -4.96
N ARG A 100 19.71 11.33 -4.67
CA ARG A 100 18.53 11.55 -5.53
C ARG A 100 18.88 12.26 -6.85
N PHE A 101 19.81 13.22 -6.83
CA PHE A 101 20.19 13.98 -8.03
C PHE A 101 21.22 13.24 -8.89
N TRP A 102 22.46 13.06 -8.42
CA TRP A 102 23.51 12.48 -9.27
C TRP A 102 23.35 10.97 -9.48
N THR A 103 22.96 10.21 -8.45
CA THR A 103 22.85 8.76 -8.62
C THR A 103 21.61 8.37 -9.43
N HIS A 104 20.44 8.78 -8.95
CA HIS A 104 19.15 8.32 -9.48
C HIS A 104 18.51 9.24 -10.51
N ARG A 105 19.02 10.47 -10.67
CA ARG A 105 18.55 11.44 -11.67
C ARG A 105 17.04 11.67 -11.59
N THR A 106 16.52 11.73 -10.37
CA THR A 106 15.08 11.82 -10.12
C THR A 106 14.51 13.22 -10.37
N TYR A 107 15.38 14.22 -10.43
CA TYR A 107 15.08 15.59 -10.83
C TYR A 107 16.27 16.24 -11.55
N LYS A 108 16.06 17.42 -12.13
CA LYS A 108 17.10 18.27 -12.72
C LYS A 108 17.32 19.52 -11.86
N ALA A 109 18.56 19.97 -11.76
CA ALA A 109 18.96 21.15 -11.00
C ALA A 109 19.67 22.17 -11.91
N LYS A 110 19.43 23.46 -11.70
CA LYS A 110 20.21 24.55 -12.31
C LYS A 110 21.59 24.65 -11.64
N PHE A 111 22.55 25.24 -12.34
CA PHE A 111 23.94 25.35 -11.89
C PHE A 111 24.12 25.85 -10.44
N PRO A 112 23.41 26.90 -9.95
CA PRO A 112 23.55 27.33 -8.56
C PRO A 112 23.21 26.24 -7.54
N LEU A 113 22.14 25.49 -7.77
CA LEU A 113 21.73 24.39 -6.90
C LEU A 113 22.73 23.23 -6.95
N GLN A 114 23.28 22.92 -8.13
CA GLN A 114 24.31 21.88 -8.25
C GLN A 114 25.55 22.20 -7.40
N ILE A 115 26.00 23.46 -7.42
CA ILE A 115 27.13 23.92 -6.59
C ILE A 115 26.79 23.81 -5.10
N ILE A 116 25.59 24.25 -4.69
CA ILE A 116 25.13 24.13 -3.29
C ILE A 116 25.15 22.66 -2.85
N LEU A 117 24.55 21.75 -3.62
CA LEU A 117 24.51 20.33 -3.31
C LEU A 117 25.91 19.72 -3.21
N ALA A 118 26.84 20.12 -4.08
CA ALA A 118 28.21 19.63 -4.05
C ALA A 118 28.97 20.10 -2.79
N ILE A 119 28.78 21.36 -2.39
CA ILE A 119 29.35 21.91 -1.14
C ILE A 119 28.77 21.20 0.08
N LEU A 120 27.44 21.04 0.13
CA LEU A 120 26.75 20.31 1.20
C LEU A 120 27.21 18.85 1.28
N TYR A 121 27.45 18.19 0.15
CA TYR A 121 28.01 16.84 0.15
C TYR A 121 29.45 16.81 0.69
N ALA A 122 30.27 17.81 0.37
CA ALA A 122 31.63 17.92 0.88
C ALA A 122 31.68 18.08 2.42
N THR A 123 30.65 18.68 3.05
CA THR A 123 30.55 18.75 4.52
C THR A 123 30.28 17.39 5.16
N ALA A 124 29.70 16.43 4.43
CA ALA A 124 29.45 15.07 4.90
C ALA A 124 30.75 14.25 5.02
N GLY A 125 31.82 14.64 4.31
CA GLY A 125 33.14 14.02 4.42
C GLY A 125 33.19 12.55 3.97
N MET A 126 32.29 12.12 3.08
CA MET A 126 32.28 10.76 2.53
C MET A 126 33.30 10.59 1.38
N ASN A 127 33.09 9.61 0.50
CA ASN A 127 33.91 9.38 -0.69
C ASN A 127 33.72 10.49 -1.74
N SER A 128 34.46 10.42 -2.85
CA SER A 128 34.23 11.29 -4.00
C SER A 128 32.81 11.10 -4.54
N ILE A 129 32.25 12.11 -5.21
CA ILE A 129 30.89 12.03 -5.78
C ILE A 129 30.83 10.84 -6.75
N ARG A 130 31.84 10.70 -7.61
CA ARG A 130 31.93 9.59 -8.57
C ARG A 130 32.00 8.22 -7.91
N ASP A 131 32.80 8.05 -6.86
CA ASP A 131 32.90 6.76 -6.17
C ASP A 131 31.60 6.41 -5.46
N TRP A 132 30.95 7.38 -4.83
CA TRP A 132 29.68 7.17 -4.15
C TRP A 132 28.58 6.80 -5.15
N VAL A 133 28.43 7.56 -6.24
CA VAL A 133 27.44 7.27 -7.30
C VAL A 133 27.68 5.89 -7.89
N ARG A 134 28.93 5.55 -8.22
CA ARG A 134 29.26 4.21 -8.75
C ARG A 134 28.84 3.12 -7.77
N ASP A 135 29.27 3.21 -6.51
CA ASP A 135 28.99 2.19 -5.51
C ASP A 135 27.48 2.05 -5.25
N HIS A 136 26.72 3.16 -5.25
CA HIS A 136 25.28 3.13 -5.04
C HIS A 136 24.50 2.60 -6.25
N ARG A 137 24.92 2.90 -7.49
CA ARG A 137 24.36 2.27 -8.70
C ARG A 137 24.60 0.75 -8.73
N ILE A 138 25.80 0.31 -8.32
CA ILE A 138 26.11 -1.12 -8.18
C ILE A 138 25.19 -1.73 -7.11
N HIS A 139 25.03 -1.07 -5.97
CA HIS A 139 24.16 -1.53 -4.89
C HIS A 139 22.73 -1.76 -5.36
N HIS A 140 22.10 -0.81 -6.05
CA HIS A 140 20.73 -1.01 -6.56
C HIS A 140 20.64 -2.14 -7.59
N LYS A 141 21.62 -2.23 -8.50
CA LYS A 141 21.58 -3.21 -9.58
C LYS A 141 21.85 -4.65 -9.11
N TYR A 142 22.69 -4.80 -8.09
CA TYR A 142 23.16 -6.11 -7.64
C TYR A 142 22.95 -6.30 -6.13
N THR A 143 21.90 -5.69 -5.60
CA THR A 143 21.58 -5.66 -4.18
C THR A 143 21.60 -7.06 -3.58
N GLU A 144 22.12 -7.20 -2.36
CA GLU A 144 22.23 -8.48 -1.66
C GLU A 144 23.15 -9.55 -2.33
N THR A 145 23.92 -9.21 -3.37
CA THR A 145 24.88 -10.15 -3.98
C THR A 145 26.33 -9.82 -3.58
N ASN A 146 27.29 -10.64 -4.01
CA ASN A 146 28.71 -10.33 -3.83
C ASN A 146 29.18 -9.08 -4.58
N ALA A 147 28.40 -8.62 -5.58
CA ALA A 147 28.67 -7.38 -6.28
C ALA A 147 28.15 -6.16 -5.53
N ASP A 148 27.26 -6.30 -4.55
CA ASP A 148 26.83 -5.21 -3.67
C ASP A 148 27.98 -4.79 -2.72
N PRO A 149 28.46 -3.53 -2.78
CA PRO A 149 29.55 -3.06 -1.93
C PRO A 149 29.28 -3.20 -0.43
N HIS A 150 28.02 -3.11 0.00
CA HIS A 150 27.59 -3.18 1.40
C HIS A 150 26.53 -4.28 1.60
N ASN A 151 26.73 -5.41 0.92
CA ASN A 151 25.86 -6.59 0.95
C ASN A 151 25.34 -6.95 2.35
N SER A 152 24.04 -6.73 2.59
CA SER A 152 23.37 -7.03 3.86
C SER A 152 23.33 -8.53 4.20
N ASN A 153 23.52 -9.43 3.23
CA ASN A 153 23.63 -10.88 3.49
C ASN A 153 24.85 -11.26 4.33
N ARG A 154 25.87 -10.39 4.38
CA ARG A 154 27.06 -10.57 5.21
C ARG A 154 26.86 -10.11 6.67
N GLY A 155 25.65 -9.69 7.02
CA GLY A 155 25.25 -9.31 8.37
C GLY A 155 25.35 -7.82 8.65
N PHE A 156 24.72 -7.43 9.76
CA PHE A 156 24.55 -6.03 10.17
C PHE A 156 25.87 -5.24 10.20
N TRP A 157 26.89 -5.78 10.88
CA TRP A 157 28.17 -5.08 11.03
C TRP A 157 28.88 -4.83 9.71
N PHE A 158 28.80 -5.78 8.78
CA PHE A 158 29.39 -5.62 7.46
C PHE A 158 28.69 -4.50 6.68
N ALA A 159 27.36 -4.55 6.60
CA ALA A 159 26.55 -3.57 5.87
C ALA A 159 26.62 -2.16 6.48
N HIS A 160 26.76 -2.06 7.81
CA HIS A 160 26.86 -0.78 8.50
C HIS A 160 28.22 -0.12 8.28
N VAL A 161 29.32 -0.76 8.68
CA VAL A 161 30.67 -0.15 8.64
C VAL A 161 31.78 -1.09 8.17
N GLY A 162 31.59 -2.40 8.32
CA GLY A 162 32.61 -3.40 8.01
C GLY A 162 33.06 -3.40 6.55
N TRP A 163 32.18 -3.04 5.61
CA TRP A 163 32.54 -2.93 4.19
C TRP A 163 33.60 -1.85 3.92
N LEU A 164 33.70 -0.81 4.76
CA LEU A 164 34.75 0.22 4.69
C LEU A 164 36.08 -0.26 5.30
N MET A 165 36.04 -1.27 6.15
CA MET A 165 37.18 -1.84 6.85
C MET A 165 37.84 -2.99 6.06
N MET A 166 37.25 -3.39 4.93
CA MET A 166 37.68 -4.54 4.14
C MET A 166 37.91 -4.14 2.69
N LYS A 167 38.75 -4.89 1.98
CA LYS A 167 38.83 -4.80 0.52
C LYS A 167 37.49 -5.21 -0.08
N LYS A 168 37.03 -4.49 -1.11
CA LYS A 168 35.82 -4.83 -1.86
C LYS A 168 35.96 -6.22 -2.48
N ASN A 169 34.84 -6.92 -2.62
CA ASN A 169 34.81 -8.21 -3.31
C ASN A 169 35.21 -8.00 -4.80
N SER A 170 35.86 -8.98 -5.41
CA SER A 170 36.22 -8.94 -6.84
C SER A 170 35.00 -8.69 -7.73
N ASP A 171 33.84 -9.18 -7.34
CA ASP A 171 32.59 -9.01 -8.08
C ASP A 171 32.16 -7.53 -8.11
N VAL A 172 32.36 -6.76 -7.02
CA VAL A 172 32.11 -5.31 -6.99
C VAL A 172 32.91 -4.59 -8.08
N HIS A 173 34.17 -4.98 -8.28
CA HIS A 173 35.01 -4.40 -9.33
C HIS A 173 34.59 -4.86 -10.74
N LYS A 174 34.35 -6.16 -10.90
CA LYS A 174 33.95 -6.78 -12.18
C LYS A 174 32.65 -6.20 -12.71
N TYR A 175 31.64 -6.07 -11.87
CA TYR A 175 30.33 -5.55 -12.25
C TYR A 175 30.27 -4.02 -12.19
N GLY A 176 31.06 -3.39 -11.32
CA GLY A 176 31.20 -1.93 -11.28
C GLY A 176 31.76 -1.32 -12.56
N GLY A 177 32.65 -2.03 -13.26
CA GLY A 177 33.14 -1.61 -14.58
C GLY A 177 32.08 -1.66 -15.69
N LYS A 178 30.91 -2.26 -15.43
CA LYS A 178 29.78 -2.35 -16.39
C LYS A 178 28.68 -1.32 -16.14
N ILE A 179 28.78 -0.53 -15.05
CA ILE A 179 27.83 0.51 -14.74
C ILE A 179 28.12 1.73 -15.63
N ASP A 180 27.09 2.24 -16.31
CA ASP A 180 27.21 3.49 -17.05
C ASP A 180 27.41 4.65 -16.08
N MET A 181 28.47 5.42 -16.32
CA MET A 181 28.89 6.58 -15.54
C MET A 181 29.15 7.78 -16.45
N ASN A 182 28.79 7.72 -17.74
CA ASN A 182 29.08 8.77 -18.70
C ASN A 182 28.47 10.12 -18.30
N ASP A 183 27.28 10.11 -17.71
CA ASP A 183 26.63 11.30 -17.18
C ASP A 183 27.45 11.96 -16.06
N ILE A 184 28.05 11.17 -15.17
CA ILE A 184 28.91 11.64 -14.08
C ILE A 184 30.28 12.11 -14.59
N HIS A 185 30.84 11.41 -15.58
CA HIS A 185 32.11 11.78 -16.19
C HIS A 185 32.04 13.06 -17.00
N ASN A 186 30.87 13.42 -17.51
CA ASN A 186 30.64 14.63 -18.30
C ASN A 186 30.07 15.79 -17.46
N ASP A 187 29.73 15.59 -16.19
CA ASP A 187 29.27 16.66 -15.31
C ASP A 187 30.46 17.54 -14.86
N PRO A 188 30.48 18.84 -15.20
CA PRO A 188 31.61 19.73 -14.89
C PRO A 188 31.74 20.00 -13.39
N VAL A 189 30.63 20.03 -12.65
CA VAL A 189 30.63 20.23 -11.19
C VAL A 189 31.26 19.01 -10.52
N VAL A 190 30.83 17.81 -10.92
CA VAL A 190 31.40 16.56 -10.37
C VAL A 190 32.88 16.46 -10.69
N CYS A 191 33.29 16.73 -11.93
CA CYS A 191 34.69 16.70 -12.33
C CYS A 191 35.56 17.67 -11.52
N PHE A 192 35.06 18.89 -11.25
CA PHE A 192 35.77 19.85 -10.39
C PHE A 192 35.91 19.33 -8.95
N PHE A 193 34.81 18.87 -8.35
CA PHE A 193 34.81 18.39 -6.96
C PHE A 193 35.67 17.14 -6.79
N ASP A 194 35.66 16.21 -7.75
CA ASP A 194 36.52 15.03 -7.73
C ASP A 194 38.00 15.40 -7.86
N LYS A 195 38.34 16.31 -8.78
CA LYS A 195 39.73 16.78 -8.98
C LYS A 195 40.31 17.41 -7.71
N HIS A 196 39.47 18.15 -6.97
CA HIS A 196 39.87 18.86 -5.74
C HIS A 196 39.41 18.16 -4.45
N PHE A 197 39.01 16.88 -4.54
CA PHE A 197 38.31 16.16 -3.48
C PHE A 197 38.96 16.25 -2.11
N LYS A 198 40.28 15.99 -2.01
CA LYS A 198 40.99 16.01 -0.72
C LYS A 198 40.95 17.39 -0.06
N LEU A 199 41.19 18.44 -0.84
CA LEU A 199 41.19 19.82 -0.36
C LEU A 199 39.78 20.22 0.10
N LEU A 200 38.77 20.00 -0.75
CA LEU A 200 37.39 20.37 -0.46
C LEU A 200 36.84 19.58 0.74
N LYS A 201 37.17 18.29 0.85
CA LYS A 201 36.83 17.47 2.02
C LYS A 201 37.43 18.05 3.31
N ILE A 202 38.72 18.36 3.32
CA ILE A 202 39.37 18.95 4.51
C ILE A 202 38.71 20.27 4.88
N LEU A 203 38.52 21.13 3.88
CA LEU A 203 37.97 22.46 4.05
C LEU A 203 36.53 22.43 4.58
N PHE A 204 35.62 21.74 3.90
CA PHE A 204 34.19 21.77 4.20
C PHE A 204 33.76 20.79 5.29
N CYS A 205 34.41 19.64 5.45
CA CYS A 205 34.07 18.71 6.52
C CYS A 205 34.68 19.16 7.86
N TYR A 206 35.95 19.59 7.88
CA TYR A 206 36.68 19.80 9.14
C TYR A 206 36.96 21.28 9.44
N VAL A 207 37.58 22.02 8.52
CA VAL A 207 38.08 23.38 8.80
C VAL A 207 36.94 24.38 8.99
N ILE A 208 36.09 24.56 8.00
CA ILE A 208 35.01 25.57 8.03
C ILE A 208 34.05 25.34 9.20
N PRO A 209 33.56 24.11 9.44
CA PRO A 209 32.63 23.88 10.55
C PRO A 209 33.23 24.16 11.93
N VAL A 210 34.54 24.02 12.11
CA VAL A 210 35.25 24.33 13.36
C VAL A 210 35.56 25.82 13.48
N VAL A 211 36.02 26.45 12.39
CA VAL A 211 36.42 27.87 12.37
C VAL A 211 35.23 28.80 12.59
N ILE A 212 34.07 28.50 12.00
CA ILE A 212 32.88 29.37 12.13
C ILE A 212 32.49 29.60 13.61
N PRO A 213 32.29 28.57 14.45
CA PRO A 213 31.98 28.78 15.85
C PRO A 213 33.04 29.56 16.62
N VAL A 214 34.33 29.34 16.32
CA VAL A 214 35.43 30.02 17.00
C VAL A 214 35.42 31.52 16.69
N TYR A 215 35.30 31.90 15.42
CA TYR A 215 35.42 33.30 15.03
C TYR A 215 34.11 34.08 15.07
N LEU A 216 33.00 33.46 14.68
CA LEU A 216 31.68 34.12 14.61
C LEU A 216 30.91 34.00 15.92
N PHE A 217 30.94 32.84 16.57
CA PHE A 217 30.19 32.60 17.81
C PHE A 217 31.04 32.67 19.08
N LYS A 218 32.33 33.02 18.93
CA LYS A 218 33.33 33.14 20.02
C LYS A 218 33.38 31.89 20.91
N GLN A 219 33.21 30.71 20.32
CA GLN A 219 33.29 29.43 21.03
C GLN A 219 34.74 28.98 21.19
N ASP A 220 35.00 28.17 22.21
CA ASP A 220 36.31 27.55 22.43
C ASP A 220 36.70 26.63 21.25
N LEU A 221 38.00 26.65 20.90
CA LEU A 221 38.53 25.87 19.78
C LEU A 221 38.42 24.36 20.03
N MET A 222 38.78 23.90 21.23
CA MET A 222 38.74 22.47 21.55
C MET A 222 37.32 21.95 21.59
N MET A 223 36.39 22.70 22.18
CA MET A 223 34.97 22.36 22.15
C MET A 223 34.43 22.32 20.72
N SER A 224 34.84 23.27 19.88
CA SER A 224 34.46 23.29 18.47
C SER A 224 34.98 22.06 17.72
N ILE A 225 36.23 21.65 17.94
CA ILE A 225 36.78 20.40 17.41
C ILE A 225 35.98 19.20 17.89
N VAL A 226 35.71 19.09 19.19
CA VAL A 226 34.94 17.98 19.77
C VAL A 226 33.56 17.88 19.14
N SER A 227 32.82 18.98 19.08
CA SER A 227 31.46 19.00 18.52
C SER A 227 31.42 18.65 17.03
N GLN A 228 32.36 19.15 16.22
CA GLN A 228 32.30 19.00 14.76
C GLN A 228 32.97 17.73 14.24
N ILE A 229 34.08 17.32 14.84
CA ILE A 229 34.86 16.17 14.38
C ILE A 229 34.43 14.89 15.09
N PHE A 230 34.19 14.95 16.40
CA PHE A 230 33.92 13.74 17.19
C PHE A 230 32.43 13.51 17.48
N ILE A 231 31.57 14.53 17.41
CA ILE A 231 30.11 14.34 17.56
C ILE A 231 29.44 14.35 16.17
N ARG A 232 29.49 15.49 15.47
CA ARG A 232 28.77 15.69 14.20
C ARG A 232 29.16 14.70 13.11
N TYR A 233 30.46 14.53 12.84
CA TYR A 233 30.92 13.69 11.72
C TYR A 233 30.53 12.21 11.91
N PRO A 234 30.79 11.55 13.06
CA PRO A 234 30.28 10.21 13.33
C PRO A 234 28.76 10.11 13.28
N MET A 235 28.02 11.12 13.75
CA MET A 235 26.56 11.14 13.66
C MET A 235 26.08 11.10 12.21
N VAL A 236 26.66 11.90 11.31
CA VAL A 236 26.34 11.91 9.88
C VAL A 236 26.68 10.56 9.22
N LEU A 237 27.85 9.99 9.55
CA LEU A 237 28.26 8.69 9.02
C LEU A 237 27.29 7.58 9.45
N ASN A 238 27.01 7.45 10.74
CA ASN A 238 26.15 6.39 11.25
C ASN A 238 24.68 6.57 10.82
N GLY A 239 24.18 7.80 10.72
CA GLY A 239 22.85 8.08 10.15
C GLY A 239 22.74 7.60 8.70
N THR A 240 23.80 7.76 7.90
CA THR A 240 23.84 7.29 6.51
C THR A 240 24.00 5.77 6.44
N TRP A 241 24.91 5.21 7.22
CA TRP A 241 25.17 3.77 7.26
C TRP A 241 24.00 2.96 7.84
N ALA A 242 23.14 3.58 8.63
CA ALA A 242 21.91 2.98 9.11
C ALA A 242 20.94 2.64 7.97
N VAL A 243 20.99 3.37 6.85
CA VAL A 243 20.22 3.03 5.64
C VAL A 243 20.66 1.67 5.10
N ASN A 244 21.96 1.45 4.97
CA ASN A 244 22.52 0.20 4.44
C ASN A 244 22.30 -1.00 5.37
N SER A 245 22.21 -0.78 6.69
CA SER A 245 22.05 -1.84 7.68
C SER A 245 20.61 -1.97 8.19
N PHE A 246 20.12 -1.02 8.97
CA PHE A 246 18.79 -1.07 9.57
C PHE A 246 17.69 -1.13 8.51
N ALA A 247 17.77 -0.30 7.46
CA ALA A 247 16.75 -0.28 6.42
C ALA A 247 16.84 -1.44 5.41
N HIS A 248 17.81 -2.36 5.55
CA HIS A 248 17.82 -3.64 4.83
C HIS A 248 17.43 -4.84 5.72
N MET A 249 17.35 -4.65 7.03
CA MET A 249 17.18 -5.75 7.99
C MET A 249 15.92 -5.64 8.85
N PHE A 250 15.47 -4.43 9.18
CA PHE A 250 14.42 -4.18 10.16
C PHE A 250 13.39 -3.19 9.62
N GLY A 251 12.16 -3.66 9.45
CA GLY A 251 11.05 -2.85 8.95
C GLY A 251 10.01 -3.65 8.16
N ASP A 252 8.97 -2.98 7.70
CA ASP A 252 7.93 -3.53 6.81
C ASP A 252 8.32 -3.45 5.33
N ARG A 253 7.67 -4.28 4.49
CA ARG A 253 7.93 -4.37 3.04
C ARG A 253 6.62 -4.32 2.23
N PRO A 254 5.90 -3.19 2.24
CA PRO A 254 4.57 -3.12 1.67
C PRO A 254 4.53 -3.02 0.12
N TYR A 255 5.67 -2.75 -0.53
CA TYR A 255 5.74 -2.57 -1.99
C TYR A 255 6.34 -3.79 -2.71
N ASP A 256 7.37 -4.41 -2.13
CA ASP A 256 7.91 -5.69 -2.62
C ASP A 256 8.50 -6.49 -1.45
N SER A 257 7.90 -7.63 -1.14
CA SER A 257 8.34 -8.53 -0.06
C SER A 257 9.52 -9.42 -0.45
N ASN A 258 9.88 -9.50 -1.74
CA ASN A 258 10.95 -10.36 -2.25
C ASN A 258 12.34 -9.74 -2.11
N ILE A 259 12.42 -8.43 -1.93
CA ILE A 259 13.68 -7.71 -1.70
C ILE A 259 13.90 -7.48 -0.19
N ARG A 260 15.16 -7.34 0.24
CA ARG A 260 15.47 -7.07 1.66
C ARG A 260 15.16 -5.66 2.17
N PRO A 261 15.36 -4.58 1.38
CA PRO A 261 15.02 -3.22 1.76
C PRO A 261 13.65 -3.12 2.44
N SER A 262 13.60 -2.43 3.56
CA SER A 262 12.44 -2.31 4.43
C SER A 262 12.19 -0.85 4.81
N GLN A 263 10.93 -0.51 5.02
CA GLN A 263 10.51 0.77 5.56
C GLN A 263 10.91 0.88 7.03
N ASN A 264 11.61 1.94 7.41
CA ASN A 264 12.05 2.15 8.78
C ASN A 264 11.97 3.63 9.18
N LEU A 265 10.97 3.96 9.99
CA LEU A 265 10.74 5.33 10.46
C LEU A 265 11.93 5.89 11.24
N GLY A 266 12.56 5.08 12.11
CA GLY A 266 13.73 5.50 12.88
C GLY A 266 14.90 5.87 12.00
N VAL A 267 15.16 5.08 10.96
CA VAL A 267 16.16 5.43 9.93
C VAL A 267 15.76 6.71 9.22
N SER A 268 14.48 6.86 8.82
CA SER A 268 14.03 8.04 8.07
C SER A 268 14.24 9.34 8.85
N LEU A 269 14.05 9.31 10.17
CA LEU A 269 14.31 10.45 11.05
C LEU A 269 15.82 10.78 11.14
N MET A 270 16.69 9.76 11.14
CA MET A 270 18.14 9.95 11.24
C MET A 270 18.81 10.27 9.88
N SER A 271 18.21 9.82 8.77
CA SER A 271 18.74 9.93 7.41
C SER A 271 17.94 10.91 6.55
N MET A 272 17.16 11.81 7.17
CA MET A 272 16.48 12.91 6.49
C MET A 272 15.49 12.48 5.38
N GLY A 273 14.90 11.29 5.51
CA GLY A 273 13.92 10.76 4.54
C GLY A 273 14.30 9.46 3.85
N GLU A 274 15.53 8.97 4.01
CA GLU A 274 16.00 7.77 3.28
C GLU A 274 15.66 6.45 3.97
N GLY A 275 14.90 6.48 5.07
CA GLY A 275 14.42 5.28 5.75
C GLY A 275 13.25 4.61 5.03
N TRP A 276 12.68 5.26 4.01
CA TRP A 276 11.59 4.68 3.24
C TRP A 276 12.05 3.65 2.19
N HIS A 277 12.84 2.67 2.63
CA HIS A 277 13.81 2.01 1.76
C HIS A 277 13.22 0.91 0.88
N ASN A 278 12.14 0.24 1.31
CA ASN A 278 11.43 -0.71 0.44
C ASN A 278 10.84 0.00 -0.80
N TYR A 279 10.20 1.15 -0.58
CA TYR A 279 9.66 1.99 -1.65
C TYR A 279 10.78 2.46 -2.56
N HIS A 280 11.87 2.96 -1.98
CA HIS A 280 13.00 3.47 -2.74
C HIS A 280 13.61 2.42 -3.69
N HIS A 281 13.78 1.18 -3.23
CA HIS A 281 14.31 0.12 -4.09
C HIS A 281 13.34 -0.35 -5.17
N VAL A 282 12.03 -0.23 -4.92
CA VAL A 282 10.99 -0.54 -5.93
C VAL A 282 10.85 0.59 -6.96
N PHE A 283 10.95 1.84 -6.51
CA PHE A 283 10.83 3.05 -7.34
C PHE A 283 12.06 3.96 -7.21
N PRO A 284 13.26 3.52 -7.62
CA PRO A 284 14.50 4.28 -7.42
C PRO A 284 14.53 5.61 -8.19
N TRP A 285 13.69 5.75 -9.21
CA TRP A 285 13.53 6.97 -10.02
C TRP A 285 12.61 8.03 -9.38
N ASP A 286 11.94 7.73 -8.27
CA ASP A 286 11.05 8.69 -7.58
C ASP A 286 11.86 9.70 -6.75
N TYR A 287 11.63 11.00 -6.97
CA TYR A 287 12.40 12.06 -6.33
C TYR A 287 12.16 12.19 -4.83
N LYS A 288 11.01 11.72 -4.34
CA LYS A 288 10.69 11.72 -2.91
C LYS A 288 11.39 10.57 -2.20
N ALA A 289 11.78 9.52 -2.92
CA ALA A 289 12.23 8.24 -2.37
C ALA A 289 11.22 7.61 -1.39
N SER A 290 9.96 8.05 -1.42
CA SER A 290 8.90 7.60 -0.52
C SER A 290 7.52 7.88 -1.11
N GLU A 291 6.53 7.05 -0.77
CA GLU A 291 5.12 7.37 -1.06
C GLU A 291 4.65 8.55 -0.18
N PHE A 292 4.93 8.46 1.12
CA PHE A 292 4.53 9.42 2.14
C PHE A 292 5.73 10.19 2.70
N GLY A 293 5.51 11.42 3.16
CA GLY A 293 6.56 12.20 3.81
C GLY A 293 6.10 13.61 4.17
N ASN A 294 6.58 14.11 5.31
CA ASN A 294 6.40 15.50 5.74
C ASN A 294 7.74 16.12 6.13
N ILE A 295 7.75 17.34 6.69
CA ILE A 295 8.99 18.02 7.08
C ILE A 295 9.83 17.25 8.10
N ILE A 296 9.20 16.42 8.93
CA ILE A 296 9.88 15.62 9.96
C ILE A 296 10.41 14.32 9.35
N THR A 297 9.57 13.62 8.58
CA THR A 297 9.89 12.27 8.12
C THR A 297 10.58 12.22 6.76
N ASN A 298 10.56 13.30 5.97
CA ASN A 298 11.27 13.43 4.71
C ASN A 298 11.64 14.91 4.41
N PRO A 299 12.48 15.54 5.25
CA PRO A 299 12.92 16.94 5.06
C PRO A 299 13.63 17.16 3.72
N THR A 300 14.30 16.14 3.18
CA THR A 300 14.97 16.20 1.87
C THR A 300 13.99 16.56 0.75
N THR A 301 12.81 15.95 0.73
CA THR A 301 11.77 16.26 -0.26
C THR A 301 11.29 17.71 -0.13
N ILE A 302 11.17 18.23 1.10
CA ILE A 302 10.78 19.64 1.30
C ILE A 302 11.85 20.61 0.79
N PHE A 303 13.12 20.30 1.01
CA PHE A 303 14.25 21.07 0.46
C PHE A 303 14.19 21.11 -1.07
N ILE A 304 14.02 19.96 -1.73
CA ILE A 304 13.90 19.88 -3.20
C ILE A 304 12.67 20.69 -3.67
N ASN A 305 11.53 20.55 -2.99
CA ASN A 305 10.31 21.28 -3.34
C ASN A 305 10.46 22.81 -3.19
N PHE A 306 11.21 23.29 -2.19
CA PHE A 306 11.55 24.71 -2.07
C PHE A 306 12.33 25.20 -3.29
N PHE A 307 13.38 24.48 -3.70
CA PHE A 307 14.15 24.83 -4.90
C PHE A 307 13.35 24.69 -6.19
N ALA A 308 12.36 23.80 -6.23
CA ALA A 308 11.43 23.69 -7.34
C ALA A 308 10.52 24.92 -7.46
N LYS A 309 10.00 25.41 -6.33
CA LYS A 309 9.16 26.63 -6.29
C LYS A 309 9.88 27.87 -6.82
N ILE A 310 11.17 28.00 -6.54
CA ILE A 310 11.99 29.11 -7.07
C ILE A 310 12.60 28.81 -8.45
N GLY A 311 12.24 27.69 -9.08
CA GLY A 311 12.64 27.32 -10.44
C GLY A 311 14.11 26.90 -10.58
N TRP A 312 14.75 26.46 -9.51
CA TRP A 312 16.13 25.95 -9.50
C TRP A 312 16.18 24.42 -9.57
N ALA A 313 15.14 23.73 -9.10
CA ALA A 313 14.88 22.32 -9.39
C ALA A 313 13.69 22.19 -10.36
N TYR A 314 13.70 21.19 -11.24
CA TYR A 314 12.65 20.93 -12.22
C TYR A 314 12.68 19.46 -12.67
N ASP A 315 11.68 19.02 -13.46
CA ASP A 315 11.58 17.64 -13.95
C ASP A 315 11.58 16.59 -12.81
N LEU A 316 10.82 16.88 -11.75
CA LEU A 316 10.70 16.02 -10.57
C LEU A 316 9.82 14.79 -10.93
N LYS A 317 10.39 13.60 -10.84
CA LYS A 317 9.72 12.34 -11.21
C LYS A 317 9.05 11.71 -10.00
N GLU A 318 7.77 11.37 -10.14
CA GLU A 318 6.96 10.77 -9.07
C GLU A 318 6.17 9.57 -9.61
N ALA A 319 6.13 8.47 -8.85
CA ALA A 319 5.30 7.31 -9.19
C ALA A 319 3.81 7.67 -9.03
N SER A 320 3.01 7.36 -10.05
CA SER A 320 1.57 7.62 -9.99
C SER A 320 0.88 6.69 -8.98
N LYS A 321 -0.27 7.11 -8.46
CA LYS A 321 -1.07 6.28 -7.54
C LYS A 321 -1.43 4.93 -8.15
N GLU A 322 -1.77 4.91 -9.44
CA GLU A 322 -2.09 3.69 -10.17
C GLU A 322 -0.88 2.76 -10.29
N CYS A 323 0.31 3.33 -10.53
CA CYS A 323 1.55 2.55 -10.55
C CYS A 323 1.83 1.93 -9.17
N ILE A 324 1.66 2.70 -8.10
CA ILE A 324 1.87 2.24 -6.72
C ILE A 324 0.84 1.16 -6.37
N ILE A 325 -0.44 1.39 -6.63
CA ILE A 325 -1.52 0.42 -6.36
C ILE A 325 -1.27 -0.88 -7.12
N ARG A 326 -0.93 -0.82 -8.41
CA ARG A 326 -0.61 -2.03 -9.20
C ARG A 326 0.55 -2.82 -8.61
N THR A 327 1.55 -2.14 -8.02
CA THR A 327 2.68 -2.79 -7.35
C THR A 327 2.29 -3.37 -5.99
N ILE A 328 1.41 -2.69 -5.24
CA ILE A 328 0.94 -3.12 -3.90
C ILE A 328 -0.15 -4.19 -3.98
N GLU A 329 -0.91 -4.26 -5.08
CA GLU A 329 -2.16 -5.02 -5.21
C GLU A 329 -2.03 -6.45 -4.66
N ASN A 330 -2.50 -6.59 -3.42
CA ASN A 330 -2.53 -7.84 -2.70
C ASN A 330 -3.65 -8.70 -3.30
N ARG A 331 -3.28 -9.75 -4.02
CA ARG A 331 -4.21 -10.61 -4.77
C ARG A 331 -5.22 -11.34 -3.86
N ALA A 332 -5.01 -11.36 -2.54
CA ALA A 332 -6.02 -11.78 -1.55
C ALA A 332 -7.26 -10.88 -1.53
N TYR A 333 -7.09 -9.57 -1.77
CA TYR A 333 -8.21 -8.62 -1.84
C TYR A 333 -9.09 -8.89 -3.05
N LEU A 334 -8.49 -9.16 -4.22
CA LEU A 334 -9.25 -9.54 -5.42
C LEU A 334 -10.07 -10.83 -5.19
N LEU A 335 -9.49 -11.82 -4.51
CA LEU A 335 -10.19 -13.05 -4.13
C LEU A 335 -11.33 -12.78 -3.13
N TYR A 336 -11.14 -11.88 -2.16
CA TYR A 336 -12.20 -11.44 -1.25
C TYR A 336 -13.36 -10.77 -2.02
N VAL A 337 -13.06 -9.85 -2.94
CA VAL A 337 -14.09 -9.19 -3.77
C VAL A 337 -14.80 -10.22 -4.65
N ALA A 338 -14.07 -11.14 -5.28
CA ALA A 338 -14.66 -12.21 -6.08
C ALA A 338 -15.60 -13.10 -5.24
N SER A 339 -15.15 -13.59 -4.08
CA SER A 339 -15.99 -14.35 -3.15
C SER A 339 -17.24 -13.58 -2.73
N GLY A 340 -17.09 -12.31 -2.36
CA GLY A 340 -18.20 -11.43 -1.99
C GLY A 340 -19.22 -11.31 -3.11
N ILE A 341 -18.79 -11.01 -4.34
CA ILE A 341 -19.66 -10.92 -5.53
C ILE A 341 -20.39 -12.24 -5.82
N GLY A 342 -19.74 -13.38 -5.57
CA GLY A 342 -20.37 -14.70 -5.69
C GLY A 342 -21.55 -14.89 -4.74
N ILE A 343 -21.48 -14.32 -3.53
CA ILE A 343 -22.61 -14.28 -2.59
C ILE A 343 -23.63 -13.23 -3.02
N THR A 344 -23.21 -11.98 -3.22
CA THR A 344 -24.12 -10.83 -3.39
C THR A 344 -24.78 -10.79 -4.77
N ALA A 345 -24.00 -10.70 -5.85
CA ALA A 345 -24.54 -10.70 -7.21
C ALA A 345 -25.11 -12.08 -7.59
N GLY A 346 -24.53 -13.16 -7.07
CA GLY A 346 -24.92 -14.54 -7.33
C GLY A 346 -26.02 -15.05 -6.40
N ALA A 347 -25.63 -15.74 -5.33
CA ALA A 347 -26.55 -16.48 -4.46
C ALA A 347 -27.73 -15.63 -3.96
N HIS A 348 -27.46 -14.38 -3.62
CA HIS A 348 -28.43 -13.44 -3.09
C HIS A 348 -29.33 -12.85 -4.18
N ARG A 349 -28.83 -11.90 -4.99
CA ARG A 349 -29.66 -11.10 -5.90
C ARG A 349 -30.15 -11.87 -7.13
N LEU A 350 -29.33 -12.78 -7.68
CA LEU A 350 -29.69 -13.57 -8.86
C LEU A 350 -30.55 -14.79 -8.50
N TRP A 351 -30.04 -15.68 -7.65
CA TRP A 351 -30.69 -16.98 -7.42
C TRP A 351 -31.74 -16.95 -6.31
N SER A 352 -31.51 -16.24 -5.19
CA SER A 352 -32.52 -16.17 -4.12
C SER A 352 -33.70 -15.28 -4.51
N HIS A 353 -33.41 -14.08 -5.04
CA HIS A 353 -34.42 -13.05 -5.28
C HIS A 353 -34.89 -12.89 -6.73
N ARG A 354 -34.17 -13.47 -7.71
CA ARG A 354 -34.48 -13.31 -9.14
C ARG A 354 -34.60 -11.84 -9.58
N ALA A 355 -33.81 -10.96 -8.94
CA ALA A 355 -33.87 -9.52 -9.15
C ALA A 355 -33.37 -9.11 -10.55
N TYR A 356 -32.58 -9.97 -11.19
CA TYR A 356 -32.16 -9.86 -12.59
C TYR A 356 -31.98 -11.25 -13.21
N LYS A 357 -31.76 -11.31 -14.53
CA LYS A 357 -31.44 -12.53 -15.27
C LYS A 357 -30.00 -12.45 -15.80
N ALA A 358 -29.33 -13.60 -15.82
CA ALA A 358 -27.95 -13.73 -16.28
C ALA A 358 -27.84 -14.75 -17.42
N LYS A 359 -27.00 -14.46 -18.41
CA LYS A 359 -26.59 -15.43 -19.45
C LYS A 359 -25.57 -16.41 -18.87
N LEU A 360 -25.40 -17.54 -19.57
CA LEU A 360 -24.54 -18.65 -19.17
C LEU A 360 -23.11 -18.22 -18.74
N PRO A 361 -22.38 -17.34 -19.46
CA PRO A 361 -21.04 -16.95 -19.04
C PRO A 361 -20.99 -16.29 -17.66
N LEU A 362 -21.93 -15.38 -17.38
CA LEU A 362 -22.04 -14.73 -16.07
C LEU A 362 -22.44 -15.71 -14.98
N LYS A 363 -23.38 -16.63 -15.26
CA LYS A 363 -23.78 -17.68 -14.31
C LYS A 363 -22.59 -18.56 -13.91
N ILE A 364 -21.72 -18.93 -14.86
CA ILE A 364 -20.51 -19.72 -14.60
C ILE A 364 -19.54 -18.95 -13.71
N ILE A 365 -19.30 -17.66 -14.00
CA ILE A 365 -18.42 -16.81 -13.17
C ILE A 365 -18.96 -16.74 -11.73
N LEU A 366 -20.26 -16.45 -11.57
CA LEU A 366 -20.89 -16.34 -10.25
C LEU A 366 -20.91 -17.67 -9.50
N LEU A 367 -21.03 -18.81 -10.19
CA LEU A 367 -20.89 -20.13 -9.58
C LEU A 367 -19.49 -20.32 -9.02
N ILE A 368 -18.44 -20.02 -9.79
CA ILE A 368 -17.04 -20.17 -9.34
C ILE A 368 -16.80 -19.27 -8.14
N PHE A 369 -17.25 -18.02 -8.21
CA PHE A 369 -17.11 -17.04 -7.13
C PHE A 369 -17.89 -17.44 -5.87
N ASN A 370 -19.10 -17.96 -6.00
CA ASN A 370 -19.87 -18.47 -4.86
C ASN A 370 -19.16 -19.69 -4.23
N THR A 371 -18.62 -20.59 -5.05
CA THR A 371 -17.88 -21.75 -4.57
C THR A 371 -16.58 -21.35 -3.86
N LEU A 372 -15.93 -20.27 -4.32
CA LEU A 372 -14.77 -19.64 -3.67
C LEU A 372 -15.11 -19.05 -2.29
N ALA A 373 -16.35 -18.62 -2.07
CA ALA A 373 -16.81 -18.04 -0.81
C ALA A 373 -17.11 -19.08 0.27
N PHE A 374 -17.39 -20.32 -0.13
CA PHE A 374 -17.72 -21.45 0.76
C PHE A 374 -18.77 -21.09 1.84
N GLN A 375 -19.99 -20.77 1.40
CA GLN A 375 -21.14 -20.54 2.29
C GLN A 375 -22.29 -21.50 1.96
N ASN A 376 -21.97 -22.78 1.83
CA ASN A 376 -22.86 -23.81 1.24
C ASN A 376 -23.13 -23.61 -0.26
N SER A 377 -23.76 -24.62 -0.86
CA SER A 377 -24.17 -24.57 -2.26
C SER A 377 -25.21 -23.46 -2.50
N ILE A 378 -25.26 -22.93 -3.73
CA ILE A 378 -26.25 -21.91 -4.14
C ILE A 378 -27.66 -22.35 -3.76
N TYR A 379 -28.00 -23.61 -3.97
CA TYR A 379 -29.31 -24.18 -3.64
C TYR A 379 -29.63 -24.06 -2.14
N GLU A 380 -28.72 -24.50 -1.27
CA GLU A 380 -28.93 -24.49 0.18
C GLU A 380 -28.94 -23.08 0.75
N TRP A 381 -28.02 -22.22 0.30
CA TRP A 381 -27.96 -20.81 0.67
C TRP A 381 -29.26 -20.11 0.29
N SER A 382 -29.72 -20.30 -0.96
CA SER A 382 -30.94 -19.65 -1.44
C SER A 382 -32.20 -20.16 -0.75
N ARG A 383 -32.27 -21.45 -0.40
CA ARG A 383 -33.38 -21.99 0.39
C ARG A 383 -33.44 -21.29 1.75
N ASP A 384 -32.32 -21.28 2.48
CA ASP A 384 -32.28 -20.69 3.81
C ASP A 384 -32.56 -19.18 3.76
N HIS A 385 -32.07 -18.47 2.74
CA HIS A 385 -32.31 -17.05 2.54
C HIS A 385 -33.77 -16.73 2.20
N ARG A 386 -34.43 -17.53 1.35
CA ARG A 386 -35.87 -17.40 1.07
C ARG A 386 -36.72 -17.63 2.32
N VAL A 387 -36.33 -18.61 3.16
CA VAL A 387 -36.99 -18.85 4.45
C VAL A 387 -36.80 -17.65 5.38
N HIS A 388 -35.58 -17.12 5.46
CA HIS A 388 -35.25 -15.93 6.25
C HIS A 388 -36.16 -14.75 5.89
N HIS A 389 -36.28 -14.37 4.61
CA HIS A 389 -37.18 -13.27 4.23
C HIS A 389 -38.66 -13.53 4.54
N LYS A 390 -39.13 -14.77 4.35
CA LYS A 390 -40.56 -15.09 4.53
C LYS A 390 -40.97 -15.14 6.01
N TYR A 391 -40.06 -15.53 6.88
CA TYR A 391 -40.33 -15.76 8.31
C TYR A 391 -39.33 -15.07 9.23
N SER A 392 -38.81 -13.92 8.78
CA SER A 392 -37.79 -13.13 9.48
C SER A 392 -38.19 -12.91 10.94
N GLU A 393 -37.20 -12.97 11.84
CA GLU A 393 -37.40 -12.78 13.29
C GLU A 393 -38.26 -13.84 14.02
N THR A 394 -38.60 -14.96 13.36
CA THR A 394 -39.33 -16.08 13.99
C THR A 394 -38.43 -17.30 14.20
N ASP A 395 -38.92 -18.34 14.88
CA ASP A 395 -38.18 -19.61 15.00
C ASP A 395 -38.02 -20.38 13.67
N ALA A 396 -38.71 -19.95 12.60
CA ALA A 396 -38.49 -20.45 11.26
C ALA A 396 -37.34 -19.73 10.52
N ASP A 397 -36.86 -18.58 11.02
CA ASP A 397 -35.69 -17.88 10.48
C ASP A 397 -34.39 -18.63 10.87
N PRO A 398 -33.58 -19.10 9.91
CA PRO A 398 -32.33 -19.81 10.20
C PRO A 398 -31.37 -19.04 11.10
N HIS A 399 -31.35 -17.70 11.03
CA HIS A 399 -30.46 -16.84 11.79
C HIS A 399 -31.21 -15.75 12.56
N ASN A 400 -32.35 -16.15 13.16
CA ASN A 400 -33.25 -15.30 13.94
C ASN A 400 -32.52 -14.31 14.88
N ALA A 401 -32.57 -13.03 14.52
CA ALA A 401 -31.95 -11.93 15.27
C ALA A 401 -32.50 -11.78 16.71
N ASN A 402 -33.75 -12.19 16.98
CA ASN A 402 -34.34 -12.14 18.33
C ASN A 402 -33.64 -13.05 19.34
N ARG A 403 -32.84 -14.03 18.86
CA ARG A 403 -31.99 -14.89 19.71
C ARG A 403 -30.66 -14.23 20.08
N GLY A 404 -30.45 -12.98 19.69
CA GLY A 404 -29.29 -12.16 20.04
C GLY A 404 -28.23 -12.10 18.94
N PHE A 405 -27.31 -11.14 19.10
CA PHE A 405 -26.26 -10.85 18.14
C PHE A 405 -25.35 -12.06 17.86
N PHE A 406 -24.92 -12.78 18.90
CA PHE A 406 -24.04 -13.94 18.72
C PHE A 406 -24.71 -15.06 17.92
N PHE A 407 -25.98 -15.34 18.20
CA PHE A 407 -26.72 -16.37 17.48
C PHE A 407 -26.87 -16.05 16.00
N SER A 408 -27.32 -14.83 15.68
CA SER A 408 -27.50 -14.36 14.29
C SER A 408 -26.18 -14.21 13.53
N HIS A 409 -25.08 -13.90 14.22
CA HIS A 409 -23.76 -13.79 13.60
C HIS A 409 -23.16 -15.17 13.26
N VAL A 410 -23.02 -16.07 14.24
CA VAL A 410 -22.36 -17.37 14.03
C VAL A 410 -22.99 -18.53 14.79
N GLY A 411 -23.67 -18.26 15.92
CA GLY A 411 -24.21 -19.30 16.79
C GLY A 411 -25.21 -20.23 16.10
N TRP A 412 -25.95 -19.75 15.10
CA TRP A 412 -26.87 -20.58 14.31
C TRP A 412 -26.16 -21.70 13.53
N LEU A 413 -24.90 -21.51 13.14
CA LEU A 413 -24.07 -22.54 12.49
C LEU A 413 -23.52 -23.58 13.48
N LEU A 414 -23.56 -23.27 14.78
CA LEU A 414 -23.05 -24.13 15.86
C LEU A 414 -24.15 -24.99 16.49
N CYS A 415 -25.41 -24.84 16.04
CA CYS A 415 -26.56 -25.53 16.59
C CYS A 415 -27.34 -26.25 15.48
N LYS A 416 -28.09 -27.29 15.85
CA LYS A 416 -29.09 -27.85 14.94
C LYS A 416 -30.16 -26.78 14.70
N LYS A 417 -30.57 -26.60 13.43
CA LYS A 417 -31.68 -25.72 13.05
C LYS A 417 -32.95 -26.09 13.82
N HIS A 418 -33.71 -25.08 14.22
CA HIS A 418 -35.02 -25.27 14.84
C HIS A 418 -35.95 -26.08 13.91
N PRO A 419 -36.83 -26.96 14.42
CA PRO A 419 -37.75 -27.75 13.59
C PRO A 419 -38.55 -26.91 12.60
N ASP A 420 -38.97 -25.71 12.99
CA ASP A 420 -39.76 -24.80 12.15
C ASP A 420 -39.01 -24.36 10.89
N VAL A 421 -37.68 -24.21 10.94
CA VAL A 421 -36.87 -23.90 9.75
C VAL A 421 -37.02 -25.00 8.70
N LYS A 422 -37.07 -26.27 9.12
CA LYS A 422 -37.26 -27.40 8.21
C LYS A 422 -38.70 -27.49 7.72
N GLN A 423 -39.67 -27.36 8.63
CA GLN A 423 -41.09 -27.49 8.32
C GLN A 423 -41.53 -26.38 7.36
N LYS A 424 -41.19 -25.12 7.66
CA LYS A 424 -41.54 -23.97 6.83
C LYS A 424 -40.69 -23.89 5.57
N GLY A 425 -39.43 -24.33 5.64
CA GLY A 425 -38.53 -24.43 4.49
C GLY A 425 -38.98 -25.42 3.42
N ALA A 426 -39.64 -26.51 3.82
CA ALA A 426 -40.23 -27.47 2.86
C ALA A 426 -41.37 -26.85 2.03
N GLY A 427 -41.98 -25.76 2.50
CA GLY A 427 -43.02 -25.01 1.79
C GLY A 427 -42.49 -23.86 0.92
N ILE A 428 -41.17 -23.70 0.78
CA ILE A 428 -40.57 -22.74 -0.14
C ILE A 428 -40.42 -23.40 -1.51
N ASP A 429 -40.93 -22.74 -2.55
CA ASP A 429 -40.69 -23.18 -3.93
C ASP A 429 -39.20 -23.00 -4.29
N MET A 430 -38.60 -24.09 -4.76
CA MET A 430 -37.19 -24.19 -5.17
C MET A 430 -37.05 -24.78 -6.58
N SER A 431 -38.15 -24.97 -7.30
CA SER A 431 -38.19 -25.58 -8.64
C SER A 431 -37.26 -24.86 -9.62
N ASP A 432 -37.25 -23.53 -9.59
CA ASP A 432 -36.38 -22.71 -10.44
C ASP A 432 -34.88 -22.97 -10.28
N LEU A 433 -34.44 -23.32 -9.07
CA LEU A 433 -33.02 -23.60 -8.80
C LEU A 433 -32.66 -25.04 -9.17
N LEU A 434 -33.63 -25.96 -9.09
CA LEU A 434 -33.46 -27.34 -9.57
C LEU A 434 -33.43 -27.39 -11.11
N ASP A 435 -34.23 -26.54 -11.75
CA ASP A 435 -34.31 -26.43 -13.21
C ASP A 435 -33.12 -25.65 -13.81
N ASP A 436 -32.36 -24.88 -13.02
CA ASP A 436 -31.13 -24.24 -13.47
C ASP A 436 -29.97 -25.26 -13.48
N PRO A 437 -29.49 -25.70 -14.66
CA PRO A 437 -28.47 -26.74 -14.75
C PRO A 437 -27.15 -26.33 -14.09
N ILE A 438 -26.88 -25.03 -13.97
CA ILE A 438 -25.67 -24.50 -13.33
C ILE A 438 -25.74 -24.68 -11.81
N VAL A 439 -26.90 -24.40 -11.21
CA VAL A 439 -27.13 -24.58 -9.77
C VAL A 439 -27.17 -26.06 -9.43
N ALA A 440 -27.89 -26.87 -10.22
CA ALA A 440 -27.94 -28.32 -10.04
C ALA A 440 -26.55 -28.97 -10.16
N PHE A 441 -25.73 -28.54 -11.13
CA PHE A 441 -24.34 -28.98 -11.26
C PHE A 441 -23.51 -28.64 -10.02
N GLN A 442 -23.54 -27.37 -9.58
CA GLN A 442 -22.78 -26.95 -8.41
C GLN A 442 -23.18 -27.75 -7.18
N HIS A 443 -24.48 -27.89 -6.91
CA HIS A 443 -25.00 -28.61 -5.75
C HIS A 443 -24.56 -30.08 -5.75
N LYS A 444 -24.67 -30.77 -6.90
CA LYS A 444 -24.26 -32.17 -7.05
C LYS A 444 -22.77 -32.39 -6.80
N TYR A 445 -21.91 -31.49 -7.26
CA TYR A 445 -20.46 -31.62 -7.15
C TYR A 445 -19.84 -30.74 -6.06
N TYR A 446 -20.66 -30.13 -5.20
CA TYR A 446 -20.24 -29.08 -4.29
C TYR A 446 -19.09 -29.53 -3.36
N MET A 447 -19.20 -30.74 -2.80
CA MET A 447 -18.19 -31.31 -1.90
C MET A 447 -16.84 -31.56 -2.57
N ILE A 448 -16.78 -31.62 -3.90
CA ILE A 448 -15.53 -31.73 -4.68
C ILE A 448 -15.05 -30.34 -5.09
N LEU A 449 -15.95 -29.50 -5.62
CA LEU A 449 -15.62 -28.17 -6.12
C LEU A 449 -15.17 -27.21 -5.00
N MET A 450 -15.82 -27.25 -3.84
CA MET A 450 -15.52 -26.37 -2.71
C MET A 450 -14.07 -26.49 -2.24
N PRO A 451 -13.53 -27.66 -1.86
CA PRO A 451 -12.15 -27.73 -1.37
C PRO A 451 -11.13 -27.33 -2.44
N LEU A 452 -11.41 -27.66 -3.71
CA LEU A 452 -10.57 -27.28 -4.83
C LEU A 452 -10.54 -25.76 -5.03
N ILE A 453 -11.70 -25.12 -5.15
CA ILE A 453 -11.82 -23.70 -5.51
C ILE A 453 -11.55 -22.79 -4.31
N CYS A 454 -12.03 -23.15 -3.10
CA CYS A 454 -11.87 -22.32 -1.91
C CYS A 454 -10.46 -22.43 -1.29
N PHE A 455 -9.88 -23.63 -1.21
CA PHE A 455 -8.65 -23.85 -0.44
C PHE A 455 -7.42 -24.18 -1.29
N ILE A 456 -7.55 -24.98 -2.34
CA ILE A 456 -6.38 -25.45 -3.11
C ILE A 456 -5.97 -24.45 -4.19
N LEU A 457 -6.88 -24.11 -5.10
CA LEU A 457 -6.59 -23.22 -6.23
C LEU A 457 -6.08 -21.85 -5.82
N PRO A 458 -6.57 -21.18 -4.75
CA PRO A 458 -6.06 -19.84 -4.42
C PRO A 458 -4.66 -19.86 -3.79
N ALA A 459 -4.20 -21.01 -3.27
CA ALA A 459 -2.84 -21.17 -2.74
C ALA A 459 -1.80 -21.44 -3.83
N ILE A 460 -2.20 -22.00 -4.99
CA ILE A 460 -1.27 -22.39 -6.06
C ILE A 460 -0.62 -21.17 -6.74
N PRO A 461 -1.36 -20.18 -7.26
CA PRO A 461 -0.76 -19.05 -7.97
C PRO A 461 0.28 -18.25 -7.17
N PRO A 462 0.08 -17.95 -5.86
CA PRO A 462 1.12 -17.31 -5.07
C PRO A 462 2.43 -18.06 -5.04
N VAL A 463 2.37 -19.39 -4.85
CA VAL A 463 3.57 -20.22 -4.78
C VAL A 463 4.29 -20.29 -6.13
N TYR A 464 3.55 -20.61 -7.20
CA TYR A 464 4.16 -20.97 -8.47
C TYR A 464 4.42 -19.79 -9.41
N PHE A 465 3.62 -18.72 -9.32
CA PHE A 465 3.75 -17.56 -10.21
C PHE A 465 4.34 -16.33 -9.53
N TRP A 466 4.32 -16.24 -8.19
CA TRP A 466 4.79 -15.07 -7.44
C TRP A 466 5.89 -15.39 -6.43
N ASN A 467 6.40 -16.63 -6.43
CA ASN A 467 7.48 -17.10 -5.57
C ASN A 467 7.23 -16.87 -4.06
N GLU A 468 5.95 -16.90 -3.65
CA GLU A 468 5.55 -16.78 -2.24
C GLU A 468 5.75 -18.10 -1.51
N THR A 469 5.98 -18.02 -0.20
CA THR A 469 6.05 -19.21 0.66
C THR A 469 4.70 -19.92 0.74
N TYR A 470 4.72 -21.25 0.82
CA TYR A 470 3.51 -22.06 1.00
C TYR A 470 2.66 -21.63 2.20
N LEU A 471 3.32 -21.25 3.31
CA LEU A 471 2.62 -20.78 4.52
C LEU A 471 1.88 -19.47 4.26
N ASN A 472 2.53 -18.44 3.71
CA ASN A 472 1.86 -17.18 3.43
C ASN A 472 0.74 -17.36 2.38
N ALA A 473 1.00 -18.14 1.34
CA ALA A 473 0.04 -18.48 0.30
C ALA A 473 -1.21 -19.21 0.83
N TYR A 474 -1.08 -19.98 1.91
CA TYR A 474 -2.21 -20.68 2.52
C TYR A 474 -2.89 -19.87 3.64
N PHE A 475 -2.14 -19.13 4.46
CA PHE A 475 -2.73 -18.40 5.57
C PHE A 475 -3.40 -17.09 5.14
N VAL A 476 -2.91 -16.42 4.10
CA VAL A 476 -3.41 -15.09 3.70
C VAL A 476 -4.53 -15.16 2.65
N PRO A 477 -4.27 -15.51 1.38
CA PRO A 477 -5.30 -15.52 0.35
C PRO A 477 -6.27 -16.71 0.48
N VAL A 478 -5.95 -17.70 1.32
CA VAL A 478 -6.83 -18.83 1.61
C VAL A 478 -7.58 -18.66 2.94
N LEU A 479 -6.93 -18.83 4.09
CA LEU A 479 -7.60 -18.87 5.40
C LEU A 479 -8.11 -17.51 5.86
N PHE A 480 -7.25 -16.49 5.91
CA PHE A 480 -7.65 -15.14 6.35
C PHE A 480 -8.75 -14.58 5.44
N ARG A 481 -8.57 -14.66 4.12
CA ARG A 481 -9.59 -14.25 3.14
C ARG A 481 -10.91 -14.98 3.35
N TYR A 482 -10.91 -16.30 3.61
CA TYR A 482 -12.14 -17.05 3.85
C TYR A 482 -12.86 -16.60 5.13
N VAL A 483 -12.13 -16.53 6.25
CA VAL A 483 -12.68 -16.08 7.54
C VAL A 483 -13.20 -14.65 7.45
N TRP A 484 -12.48 -13.78 6.75
CA TRP A 484 -12.89 -12.40 6.53
C TRP A 484 -14.20 -12.31 5.73
N VAL A 485 -14.32 -13.05 4.62
CA VAL A 485 -15.57 -13.13 3.84
C VAL A 485 -16.75 -13.57 4.72
N LEU A 486 -16.56 -14.62 5.53
CA LEU A 486 -17.60 -15.12 6.43
C LEU A 486 -18.10 -14.04 7.39
N HIS A 487 -17.20 -13.39 8.13
CA HIS A 487 -17.61 -12.36 9.09
C HIS A 487 -18.27 -11.16 8.43
N MET A 488 -17.82 -10.75 7.24
CA MET A 488 -18.47 -9.67 6.51
C MET A 488 -19.91 -10.04 6.09
N THR A 489 -20.15 -11.28 5.64
CA THR A 489 -21.52 -11.74 5.35
C THR A 489 -22.35 -11.87 6.62
N TRP A 490 -21.78 -12.42 7.69
CA TRP A 490 -22.51 -12.62 8.96
C TRP A 490 -22.87 -11.31 9.66
N LEU A 491 -22.15 -10.21 9.39
CA LEU A 491 -22.54 -8.89 9.85
C LEU A 491 -23.84 -8.40 9.21
N VAL A 492 -24.22 -8.91 8.02
CA VAL A 492 -25.53 -8.62 7.42
C VAL A 492 -26.63 -9.24 8.30
N ASN A 493 -26.48 -10.50 8.70
CA ASN A 493 -27.45 -11.20 9.54
C ASN A 493 -27.51 -10.64 10.97
N SER A 494 -26.40 -10.13 11.50
CA SER A 494 -26.33 -9.59 12.85
C SER A 494 -26.38 -8.05 12.88
N ALA A 495 -25.29 -7.36 12.57
CA ALA A 495 -25.22 -5.90 12.70
C ALA A 495 -26.31 -5.16 11.90
N ALA A 496 -26.67 -5.63 10.70
CA ALA A 496 -27.72 -5.01 9.90
C ALA A 496 -29.16 -5.37 10.36
N HIS A 497 -29.34 -6.19 11.40
CA HIS A 497 -30.63 -6.39 12.08
C HIS A 497 -30.71 -5.65 13.44
N PHE A 498 -29.60 -5.05 13.91
CA PHE A 498 -29.53 -4.40 15.22
C PHE A 498 -29.21 -2.90 15.15
N PHE A 499 -28.35 -2.48 14.23
CA PHE A 499 -27.74 -1.15 14.26
C PHE A 499 -27.92 -0.41 12.93
N GLY A 500 -28.66 0.69 12.94
CA GLY A 500 -28.88 1.54 11.77
C GLY A 500 -30.22 2.27 11.81
N GLY A 501 -30.47 3.11 10.80
CA GLY A 501 -31.78 3.73 10.57
C GLY A 501 -32.72 2.75 9.85
N LYS A 502 -34.03 2.99 9.94
CA LYS A 502 -35.08 2.21 9.28
C LYS A 502 -35.98 3.11 8.42
N PRO A 503 -35.40 3.76 7.40
CA PRO A 503 -36.08 4.82 6.66
C PRO A 503 -37.27 4.34 5.83
N TYR A 504 -37.40 3.04 5.53
CA TYR A 504 -38.47 2.49 4.70
C TYR A 504 -39.53 1.74 5.52
N ASP A 505 -39.13 1.00 6.56
CA ASP A 505 -40.06 0.33 7.45
C ASP A 505 -39.50 0.17 8.87
N LYS A 506 -40.09 0.90 9.83
CA LYS A 506 -39.68 0.88 11.24
C LYS A 506 -40.16 -0.34 12.02
N TYR A 507 -41.10 -1.12 11.48
CA TYR A 507 -41.73 -2.25 12.17
C TYR A 507 -40.97 -3.57 11.98
N ILE A 508 -39.96 -3.60 11.12
CA ILE A 508 -39.06 -4.76 10.92
C ILE A 508 -37.70 -4.51 11.60
N ASN A 509 -36.96 -5.56 11.92
CA ASN A 509 -35.62 -5.44 12.51
C ASN A 509 -34.51 -4.95 11.56
N PRO A 510 -34.47 -5.36 10.27
CA PRO A 510 -33.47 -4.90 9.31
C PRO A 510 -33.27 -3.39 9.29
N ALA A 511 -32.02 -2.96 9.25
CA ALA A 511 -31.57 -1.58 9.41
C ALA A 511 -30.48 -1.23 8.38
N GLU A 512 -30.41 0.05 8.00
CA GLU A 512 -29.40 0.58 7.09
C GLU A 512 -28.07 0.80 7.83
N ASN A 513 -27.01 0.11 7.41
CA ASN A 513 -25.70 0.17 8.04
C ASN A 513 -24.57 0.37 7.02
N LYS A 514 -23.95 1.56 7.03
CA LYS A 514 -22.89 1.95 6.09
C LYS A 514 -21.62 1.08 6.21
N LEU A 515 -21.23 0.69 7.42
CA LEU A 515 -20.02 -0.13 7.62
C LEU A 515 -20.24 -1.54 7.05
N VAL A 516 -21.43 -2.10 7.27
CA VAL A 516 -21.81 -3.37 6.64
C VAL A 516 -21.88 -3.22 5.13
N ALA A 517 -22.38 -2.10 4.59
CA ALA A 517 -22.43 -1.89 3.14
C ALA A 517 -21.02 -1.89 2.50
N ILE A 518 -20.01 -1.33 3.18
CA ILE A 518 -18.61 -1.39 2.72
C ILE A 518 -18.09 -2.82 2.78
N GLY A 519 -18.22 -3.49 3.93
CA GLY A 519 -17.68 -4.84 4.16
C GLY A 519 -18.40 -5.96 3.38
N ALA A 520 -19.69 -5.81 3.13
CA ALA A 520 -20.52 -6.76 2.39
C ALA A 520 -20.83 -6.28 0.96
N LEU A 521 -20.00 -5.38 0.41
CA LEU A 521 -20.03 -4.96 -1.00
C LEU A 521 -21.38 -4.44 -1.51
N GLY A 522 -22.22 -3.88 -0.62
CA GLY A 522 -23.54 -3.35 -0.96
C GLY A 522 -24.70 -3.86 -0.12
N GLU A 523 -24.53 -4.94 0.65
CA GLU A 523 -25.66 -5.58 1.36
C GLU A 523 -26.00 -4.99 2.73
N GLY A 524 -25.41 -3.85 3.10
CA GLY A 524 -25.70 -3.15 4.36
C GLY A 524 -26.96 -2.30 4.34
N TRP A 525 -27.58 -2.10 3.18
CA TRP A 525 -28.84 -1.36 3.01
C TRP A 525 -30.03 -2.28 3.28
N HIS A 526 -30.05 -2.84 4.48
CA HIS A 526 -30.84 -4.04 4.78
C HIS A 526 -32.32 -3.75 5.07
N ASN A 527 -32.65 -2.55 5.55
CA ASN A 527 -34.05 -2.12 5.69
C ASN A 527 -34.69 -1.97 4.31
N TYR A 528 -34.01 -1.32 3.36
CA TYR A 528 -34.46 -1.24 1.97
C TYR A 528 -34.66 -2.63 1.38
N HIS A 529 -33.65 -3.48 1.53
CA HIS A 529 -33.64 -4.81 0.94
C HIS A 529 -34.80 -5.69 1.43
N HIS A 530 -35.10 -5.71 2.73
CA HIS A 530 -36.22 -6.49 3.26
C HIS A 530 -37.58 -5.93 2.85
N VAL A 531 -37.69 -4.63 2.60
CA VAL A 531 -38.91 -4.01 2.11
C VAL A 531 -39.12 -4.25 0.61
N PHE A 532 -38.03 -4.26 -0.17
CA PHE A 532 -38.04 -4.43 -1.63
C PHE A 532 -37.07 -5.55 -2.07
N PRO A 533 -37.32 -6.82 -1.69
CA PRO A 533 -36.37 -7.91 -1.90
C PRO A 533 -36.10 -8.23 -3.37
N TRP A 534 -36.96 -7.79 -4.29
CA TRP A 534 -36.82 -7.98 -5.73
C TRP A 534 -35.98 -6.90 -6.43
N ASP A 535 -35.54 -5.85 -5.73
CA ASP A 535 -34.70 -4.79 -6.33
C ASP A 535 -33.26 -5.29 -6.54
N TYR A 536 -32.76 -5.22 -7.77
CA TYR A 536 -31.43 -5.71 -8.14
C TYR A 536 -30.29 -4.92 -7.49
N LYS A 537 -30.55 -3.68 -7.07
CA LYS A 537 -29.57 -2.82 -6.39
C LYS A 537 -29.48 -3.16 -4.90
N ALA A 538 -30.55 -3.73 -4.33
CA ALA A 538 -30.74 -3.89 -2.89
C ALA A 538 -30.54 -2.58 -2.09
N ALA A 539 -30.67 -1.42 -2.75
CA ALA A 539 -30.47 -0.09 -2.17
C ALA A 539 -31.13 1.00 -3.04
N GLU A 540 -31.42 2.15 -2.43
CA GLU A 540 -31.86 3.36 -3.14
C GLU A 540 -30.69 4.05 -3.90
N LEU A 541 -29.49 4.09 -3.30
CA LEU A 541 -28.37 4.91 -3.78
C LEU A 541 -27.73 4.40 -5.08
N GLY A 542 -27.28 5.34 -5.94
CA GLY A 542 -26.80 5.05 -7.30
C GLY A 542 -25.35 5.45 -7.64
N ASP A 543 -24.54 5.95 -6.70
CA ASP A 543 -23.18 6.43 -7.00
C ASP A 543 -22.06 5.36 -6.81
N TYR A 544 -22.44 4.09 -6.70
CA TYR A 544 -21.59 2.90 -6.49
C TYR A 544 -20.68 2.90 -5.24
N ARG A 545 -20.52 4.03 -4.53
CA ARG A 545 -19.57 4.19 -3.41
C ARG A 545 -19.76 3.17 -2.29
N PHE A 546 -21.00 2.78 -2.06
CA PHE A 546 -21.39 1.82 -1.02
C PHE A 546 -22.10 0.59 -1.60
N ASN A 547 -21.94 0.32 -2.91
CA ASN A 547 -22.66 -0.76 -3.57
C ASN A 547 -21.90 -1.27 -4.80
N TYR A 548 -20.74 -1.88 -4.57
CA TYR A 548 -19.89 -2.47 -5.60
C TYR A 548 -20.60 -3.59 -6.38
N THR A 549 -21.50 -4.34 -5.72
CA THR A 549 -22.30 -5.38 -6.36
C THR A 549 -23.18 -4.82 -7.47
N THR A 550 -23.81 -3.67 -7.26
CA THR A 550 -24.61 -3.02 -8.32
C THR A 550 -23.75 -2.57 -9.48
N ALA A 551 -22.56 -2.00 -9.21
CA ALA A 551 -21.61 -1.62 -10.26
C ALA A 551 -21.20 -2.82 -11.13
N PHE A 552 -20.95 -3.97 -10.50
CA PHE A 552 -20.65 -5.23 -11.18
C PHE A 552 -21.81 -5.68 -12.08
N ILE A 553 -23.05 -5.70 -11.54
CA ILE A 553 -24.23 -6.10 -12.31
C ILE A 553 -24.48 -5.15 -13.48
N ASP A 554 -24.38 -3.84 -13.28
CA ASP A 554 -24.55 -2.83 -14.33
C ASP A 554 -23.50 -2.96 -15.44
N PHE A 555 -22.24 -3.26 -15.09
CA PHE A 555 -21.20 -3.57 -16.08
C PHE A 555 -21.60 -4.78 -16.93
N PHE A 556 -22.02 -5.89 -16.30
CA PHE A 556 -22.47 -7.08 -17.03
C PHE A 556 -23.75 -6.83 -17.83
N SER A 557 -24.58 -5.87 -17.41
CA SER A 557 -25.75 -5.45 -18.17
C SER A 557 -25.39 -4.70 -19.44
N ARG A 558 -24.40 -3.79 -19.36
CA ARG A 558 -23.91 -3.03 -20.53
C ARG A 558 -23.29 -3.92 -21.60
N ILE A 559 -22.65 -5.02 -21.22
CA ILE A 559 -22.13 -6.02 -22.19
C ILE A 559 -23.18 -7.08 -22.57
N GLY A 560 -24.42 -6.95 -22.09
CA GLY A 560 -25.56 -7.79 -22.45
C GLY A 560 -25.55 -9.19 -21.84
N TRP A 561 -24.81 -9.41 -20.74
CA TRP A 561 -24.76 -10.67 -20.00
C TRP A 561 -25.72 -10.69 -18.81
N ALA A 562 -26.05 -9.53 -18.24
CA ALA A 562 -27.15 -9.34 -17.30
C ALA A 562 -28.31 -8.57 -17.98
N TYR A 563 -29.54 -8.94 -17.70
CA TYR A 563 -30.73 -8.33 -18.28
C TYR A 563 -31.94 -8.50 -17.34
N ASP A 564 -33.07 -7.84 -17.65
CA ASP A 564 -34.28 -7.89 -16.79
C ASP A 564 -34.03 -7.45 -15.34
N LEU A 565 -33.19 -6.41 -15.17
CA LEU A 565 -32.84 -5.79 -13.89
C LEU A 565 -34.06 -5.04 -13.33
N LYS A 566 -34.56 -5.47 -12.17
CA LYS A 566 -35.77 -4.92 -11.52
C LYS A 566 -35.38 -3.86 -10.49
N THR A 567 -35.93 -2.65 -10.58
CA THR A 567 -35.68 -1.59 -9.59
C THR A 567 -36.99 -0.93 -9.17
N VAL A 568 -37.04 -0.45 -7.93
CA VAL A 568 -38.21 0.21 -7.35
C VAL A 568 -38.37 1.61 -7.95
N SER A 569 -39.59 1.97 -8.32
CA SER A 569 -39.91 3.34 -8.77
C SER A 569 -39.84 4.33 -7.61
N SER A 570 -39.40 5.57 -7.88
CA SER A 570 -39.31 6.62 -6.86
C SER A 570 -40.64 6.87 -6.14
N ASP A 571 -41.79 6.76 -6.82
CA ASP A 571 -43.10 6.99 -6.20
C ASP A 571 -43.47 5.88 -5.22
N MET A 572 -43.26 4.61 -5.60
CA MET A 572 -43.45 3.47 -4.69
C MET A 572 -42.58 3.61 -3.43
N MET A 573 -41.34 4.05 -3.61
CA MET A 573 -40.40 4.27 -2.51
C MET A 573 -40.87 5.39 -1.58
N LYS A 574 -41.21 6.56 -2.12
CA LYS A 574 -41.76 7.69 -1.36
C LYS A 574 -43.00 7.32 -0.56
N GLN A 575 -43.96 6.64 -1.21
CA GLN A 575 -45.17 6.17 -0.55
C GLN A 575 -44.85 5.21 0.59
N ARG A 576 -43.84 4.35 0.42
CA ARG A 576 -43.41 3.43 1.49
C ARG A 576 -42.76 4.17 2.66
N VAL A 577 -41.86 5.10 2.38
CA VAL A 577 -41.20 5.95 3.40
C VAL A 577 -42.25 6.75 4.19
N GLN A 578 -43.21 7.38 3.51
CA GLN A 578 -44.29 8.11 4.16
C GLN A 578 -45.18 7.21 5.03
N ARG A 579 -45.44 5.97 4.60
CA ARG A 579 -46.34 5.06 5.29
C ARG A 579 -45.71 4.38 6.51
N THR A 580 -44.46 3.94 6.39
CA THR A 580 -43.82 3.07 7.40
C THR A 580 -42.42 3.49 7.83
N GLY A 581 -41.83 4.52 7.23
CA GLY A 581 -40.49 5.00 7.58
C GLY A 581 -40.38 5.51 9.02
N ASP A 582 -39.17 5.47 9.57
CA ASP A 582 -38.85 5.98 10.91
C ASP A 582 -38.48 7.48 10.93
N GLY A 583 -38.46 8.14 9.77
CA GLY A 583 -38.06 9.55 9.61
C GLY A 583 -36.56 9.78 9.40
N THR A 584 -35.74 8.72 9.33
CA THR A 584 -34.29 8.83 9.05
C THR A 584 -33.95 8.88 7.56
N HIS A 585 -34.96 8.79 6.67
CA HIS A 585 -34.77 9.00 5.24
C HIS A 585 -34.31 10.44 4.98
N ASN A 586 -33.39 10.67 4.05
CA ASN A 586 -32.93 12.03 3.72
C ASN A 586 -34.14 12.93 3.42
N VAL A 587 -34.18 14.07 4.12
CA VAL A 587 -35.39 14.87 4.39
C VAL A 587 -36.00 15.45 3.11
N TRP A 588 -37.30 15.23 2.96
CA TRP A 588 -38.21 16.13 2.24
C TRP A 588 -38.58 17.28 3.20
N GLY A 589 -38.03 18.48 2.99
CA GLY A 589 -38.10 19.62 3.90
C GLY A 589 -37.27 20.82 3.40
N TRP A 590 -37.18 21.92 4.17
CA TRP A 590 -36.65 23.25 3.77
C TRP A 590 -35.69 23.25 2.56
N GLY A 591 -36.19 23.71 1.40
CA GLY A 591 -35.51 23.58 0.10
C GLY A 591 -36.05 22.43 -0.77
N ASP A 592 -37.09 21.74 -0.32
CA ASP A 592 -37.85 20.77 -1.11
C ASP A 592 -38.45 21.44 -2.36
N LYS A 593 -38.52 20.70 -3.46
CA LYS A 593 -39.09 21.14 -4.74
C LYS A 593 -40.61 21.21 -4.71
N ASP A 594 -41.24 20.48 -3.79
CA ASP A 594 -42.69 20.48 -3.60
C ASP A 594 -43.12 21.49 -2.51
N GLN A 595 -42.16 22.16 -1.84
CA GLN A 595 -42.44 23.26 -0.91
C GLN A 595 -42.90 24.49 -1.70
N THR A 596 -44.13 24.95 -1.45
CA THR A 596 -44.73 26.08 -2.17
C THR A 596 -44.05 27.41 -1.79
N ASN A 597 -44.18 28.44 -2.64
CA ASN A 597 -43.60 29.75 -2.34
C ASN A 597 -44.23 30.37 -1.09
N ASP A 598 -45.54 30.18 -0.89
CA ASP A 598 -46.25 30.68 0.28
C ASP A 598 -45.72 30.05 1.58
N GLU A 599 -45.46 28.73 1.59
CA GLU A 599 -44.83 28.01 2.72
C GLU A 599 -43.38 28.44 3.00
N ARG A 600 -42.68 28.99 1.99
CA ARG A 600 -41.33 29.55 2.16
C ARG A 600 -41.38 30.97 2.71
N GLU A 601 -42.34 31.77 2.29
CA GLU A 601 -42.53 33.15 2.73
C GLU A 601 -43.07 33.25 4.15
N ASP A 602 -43.97 32.34 4.55
CA ASP A 602 -44.55 32.31 5.90
C ASP A 602 -43.62 31.66 6.96
N ALA A 603 -42.48 31.12 6.54
CA ALA A 603 -41.54 30.50 7.45
C ALA A 603 -40.75 31.55 8.25
N ILE A 604 -40.86 31.49 9.58
CA ILE A 604 -40.06 32.33 10.48
C ILE A 604 -38.61 31.81 10.51
N ILE A 605 -37.74 32.44 9.73
CA ILE A 605 -36.30 32.11 9.68
C ILE A 605 -35.55 32.91 10.75
N ILE A 606 -35.01 32.23 11.75
CA ILE A 606 -34.15 32.82 12.77
C ILE A 606 -32.69 32.79 12.24
N ASN A 607 -32.02 33.95 12.17
CA ASN A 607 -30.64 34.16 11.67
C ASN A 607 -30.38 33.93 10.15
N ASN A 608 -31.09 34.66 9.29
CA ASN A 608 -30.84 34.63 7.83
C ASN A 608 -29.73 35.63 7.42
N HIS A 609 -28.66 35.15 6.77
CA HIS A 609 -27.51 35.98 6.34
C HIS A 609 -27.72 36.74 5.01
N ALA A 610 -28.91 36.67 4.39
CA ALA A 610 -29.26 37.46 3.20
C ALA A 610 -29.70 38.91 3.48
N LYS A 611 -29.32 39.48 4.62
CA LYS A 611 -29.30 40.93 4.83
C LYS A 611 -27.91 41.34 5.32
N SER A 612 -26.99 41.59 4.39
CA SER A 612 -25.89 42.50 4.67
C SER A 612 -26.37 43.93 4.45
N GLN A 613 -26.70 44.63 5.54
CA GLN A 613 -26.31 46.02 5.74
C GLN A 613 -25.51 46.09 7.03
#